data_AF-A0A7S2ITX7-F1
#
_entry.id   AF-A0A7S2ITX7-F1
#
_cell.length_a   1.000
_cell.length_b   1.000
_cell.length_c   1.000
_cell.angle_alpha   90.00
_cell.angle_beta   90.00
_cell.angle_gamma   90.00
#
_symmetry.space_group_name_H-M   'P 1'
#
loop_
_entity.id
_entity.type
_entity.pdbx_description
1 polymer ?
#
loop_
_entity_poly.entity_id
_entity_poly.type
_entity_poly.pdbx_seq_one_letter_code
_entity_poly.pdbx_strand_id
1 'polypeptide(L)'
;AKSAAERSWEHIKAVGVTEVGGVLCRHTFDLLPAAAELFPEPARADADANVRIFGKILMAIGSAVAGADNLSALVPEITALGERHAAYGVSEAHWQVLGKALHLTLMEVLGGAYTQDVEVAWGMVYRFVSNIMQEGLRQVRVRRQCAGGPGGGAGGLVQDQPAAVDASTDGADAASDTDGDAASQASTAVTAATAAGARGPG
;
A
#
# COMPACT_ATOMS: atom_id res chain seq x y z
N ALA A 1 -25.26 22.00 0.59
CA ALA A 1 -24.18 22.55 1.43
C ALA A 1 -23.15 21.46 1.65
N LYS A 2 -21.85 21.78 1.70
CA LYS A 2 -20.81 20.75 1.89
C LYS A 2 -20.99 20.04 3.24
N SER A 3 -20.70 18.75 3.33
CA SER A 3 -20.71 18.00 4.59
C SER A 3 -19.55 18.43 5.51
N ALA A 4 -19.59 18.03 6.80
CA ALA A 4 -18.46 18.28 7.72
C ALA A 4 -17.17 17.60 7.23
N ALA A 5 -17.31 16.39 6.68
CA ALA A 5 -16.21 15.64 6.09
C ALA A 5 -15.62 16.36 4.87
N GLU A 6 -16.46 16.85 3.96
CA GLU A 6 -16.00 17.61 2.79
C GLU A 6 -15.27 18.91 3.19
N ARG A 7 -15.77 19.65 4.19
CA ARG A 7 -15.07 20.84 4.71
C ARG A 7 -13.72 20.48 5.32
N SER A 8 -13.66 19.40 6.10
CA SER A 8 -12.39 18.92 6.67
C SER A 8 -11.41 18.48 5.59
N TRP A 9 -11.89 17.92 4.48
CA TRP A 9 -11.05 17.58 3.34
C TRP A 9 -10.50 18.83 2.63
N GLU A 10 -11.29 19.89 2.48
CA GLU A 10 -10.77 21.18 1.98
C GLU A 10 -9.66 21.74 2.88
N HIS A 11 -9.81 21.62 4.20
CA HIS A 11 -8.77 22.04 5.14
C HIS A 11 -7.47 21.25 4.93
N ILE A 12 -7.56 19.92 4.83
CA ILE A 12 -6.40 19.05 4.61
C ILE A 12 -5.70 19.38 3.28
N LYS A 13 -6.46 19.64 2.22
CA LYS A 13 -5.89 20.08 0.94
C LYS A 13 -5.18 21.43 1.04
N ALA A 14 -5.70 22.35 1.86
CA ALA A 14 -5.09 23.66 2.08
C ALA A 14 -3.77 23.56 2.87
N VAL A 15 -3.66 22.61 3.80
CA VAL A 15 -2.39 22.29 4.47
C VAL A 15 -1.40 21.65 3.49
N GLY A 16 -1.87 20.69 2.71
CA GLY A 16 -1.07 19.99 1.71
C GLY A 16 -1.10 18.48 1.94
N VAL A 17 -1.62 17.74 0.95
CA VAL A 17 -1.87 16.30 1.08
C VAL A 17 -0.58 15.50 1.34
N THR A 18 0.55 15.90 0.76
CA THR A 18 1.84 15.26 1.00
C THR A 18 2.34 15.49 2.42
N GLU A 19 2.20 16.72 2.93
CA GLU A 19 2.62 17.08 4.29
C GLU A 19 1.78 16.31 5.33
N VAL A 20 0.47 16.30 5.16
CA VAL A 20 -0.43 15.50 6.02
C VAL A 20 -0.19 13.99 5.84
N GLY A 21 0.20 13.57 4.64
CA GLY A 21 0.69 12.21 4.38
C GLY A 21 1.92 11.85 5.24
N GLY A 22 2.81 12.81 5.49
CA GLY A 22 3.94 12.62 6.41
C GLY A 22 3.50 12.43 7.86
N VAL A 23 2.49 13.18 8.31
CA VAL A 23 1.88 12.99 9.64
C VAL A 23 1.23 11.60 9.76
N LEU A 24 0.53 11.14 8.72
CA LEU A 24 -0.03 9.78 8.65
C LEU A 24 1.03 8.70 8.67
N CYS A 25 2.11 8.88 7.92
CA CYS A 25 3.26 7.99 7.91
C CYS A 25 3.84 7.82 9.31
N ARG A 26 4.09 8.95 10.01
CA ARG A 26 4.62 8.97 11.37
C ARG A 26 3.70 8.21 12.34
N HIS A 27 2.42 8.56 12.42
CA HIS A 27 1.47 7.87 13.30
C HIS A 27 1.34 6.37 13.00
N THR A 28 1.45 5.97 11.73
CA THR A 28 1.40 4.56 11.35
C THR A 28 2.61 3.81 11.89
N PHE A 29 3.82 4.35 11.75
CA PHE A 29 5.03 3.70 12.24
C PHE A 29 5.22 3.81 13.75
N ASP A 30 4.67 4.83 14.39
CA ASP A 30 4.60 4.90 15.86
C ASP A 30 3.71 3.77 16.42
N LEU A 31 2.63 3.44 15.72
CA LEU A 31 1.72 2.35 16.11
C LEU A 31 2.23 0.96 15.70
N LEU A 32 2.92 0.84 14.57
CA LEU A 32 3.44 -0.42 14.04
C LEU A 32 4.78 -0.21 13.32
N PRO A 33 5.91 -0.19 14.05
CA PRO A 33 7.24 -0.02 13.46
C PRO A 33 7.58 -1.11 12.43
N ALA A 34 7.12 -2.34 12.69
CA ALA A 34 7.33 -3.48 11.79
C ALA A 34 6.68 -3.33 10.40
N ALA A 35 5.76 -2.38 10.23
CA ALA A 35 5.16 -2.10 8.91
C ALA A 35 6.18 -1.57 7.90
N ALA A 36 7.30 -1.01 8.33
CA ALA A 36 8.36 -0.53 7.45
C ALA A 36 8.90 -1.66 6.54
N GLU A 37 8.93 -2.90 7.03
CA GLU A 37 9.42 -4.06 6.25
C GLU A 37 8.53 -4.44 5.06
N LEU A 38 7.30 -3.94 5.02
CA LEU A 38 6.36 -4.19 3.92
C LEU A 38 6.67 -3.35 2.68
N PHE A 39 7.49 -2.30 2.82
CA PHE A 39 7.79 -1.38 1.74
C PHE A 39 8.95 -1.91 0.88
N PRO A 40 8.85 -1.89 -0.45
CA PRO A 40 9.96 -2.30 -1.31
C PRO A 40 11.12 -1.30 -1.20
N GLU A 41 12.35 -1.74 -1.47
CA GLU A 41 13.45 -0.78 -1.74
C GLU A 41 13.16 -0.04 -3.06
N PRO A 42 13.47 1.27 -3.18
CA PRO A 42 14.21 2.11 -2.24
C PRO A 42 13.35 2.77 -1.15
N ALA A 43 12.04 2.49 -1.05
CA ALA A 43 11.15 3.19 -0.12
C ALA A 43 11.46 2.91 1.35
N ARG A 44 12.11 1.79 1.66
CA ARG A 44 12.67 1.52 3.00
C ARG A 44 13.87 2.42 3.32
N ALA A 45 14.75 2.66 2.36
CA ALA A 45 15.91 3.53 2.52
C ALA A 45 15.60 5.04 2.41
N ASP A 46 14.51 5.43 1.76
CA ASP A 46 14.09 6.83 1.55
C ASP A 46 12.83 7.17 2.35
N ALA A 47 13.00 7.90 3.47
CA ALA A 47 11.88 8.36 4.29
C ALA A 47 10.89 9.24 3.49
N ASP A 48 11.37 10.02 2.52
CA ASP A 48 10.50 10.86 1.69
C ASP A 48 9.65 10.02 0.74
N ALA A 49 10.11 8.83 0.34
CA ALA A 49 9.30 7.90 -0.44
C ALA A 49 8.09 7.41 0.36
N ASN A 50 8.26 7.11 1.64
CA ASN A 50 7.15 6.73 2.51
C ASN A 50 6.14 7.87 2.64
N VAL A 51 6.60 9.10 2.88
CA VAL A 51 5.73 10.29 2.90
C VAL A 51 4.90 10.41 1.63
N ARG A 52 5.52 10.22 0.45
CA ARG A 52 4.80 10.23 -0.84
C ARG A 52 3.77 9.10 -0.97
N ILE A 53 4.06 7.90 -0.45
CA ILE A 53 3.12 6.78 -0.46
C ILE A 53 1.91 7.08 0.44
N PHE A 54 2.15 7.56 1.66
CA PHE A 54 1.06 7.90 2.58
C PHE A 54 0.24 9.11 2.09
N GLY A 55 0.86 10.06 1.40
CA GLY A 55 0.14 11.14 0.70
C GLY A 55 -0.83 10.60 -0.36
N LYS A 56 -0.43 9.58 -1.13
CA LYS A 56 -1.34 8.91 -2.10
C LYS A 56 -2.50 8.19 -1.42
N ILE A 57 -2.24 7.52 -0.28
CA ILE A 57 -3.29 6.87 0.53
C ILE A 57 -4.30 7.91 1.01
N LEU A 58 -3.81 9.00 1.59
CA LEU A 58 -4.66 10.09 2.08
C LEU A 58 -5.48 10.72 0.96
N MET A 59 -4.86 10.95 -0.21
CA MET A 59 -5.56 11.46 -1.39
C MET A 59 -6.70 10.53 -1.83
N ALA A 60 -6.45 9.21 -1.88
CA ALA A 60 -7.46 8.24 -2.29
C ALA A 60 -8.68 8.25 -1.34
N ILE A 61 -8.42 8.29 -0.02
CA ILE A 61 -9.49 8.36 0.99
C ILE A 61 -10.22 9.70 0.91
N GLY A 62 -9.49 10.81 0.82
CA GLY A 62 -10.05 12.16 0.74
C GLY A 62 -10.91 12.39 -0.51
N SER A 63 -10.52 11.82 -1.65
CA SER A 63 -11.35 11.83 -2.87
C SER A 63 -12.69 11.10 -2.65
N ALA A 64 -12.69 9.99 -1.91
CA ALA A 64 -13.93 9.30 -1.58
C ALA A 64 -14.80 10.11 -0.60
N VAL A 65 -14.20 10.88 0.31
CA VAL A 65 -14.89 11.86 1.18
C VAL A 65 -15.54 12.98 0.37
N ALA A 66 -14.93 13.40 -0.73
CA ALA A 66 -15.43 14.47 -1.60
C ALA A 66 -16.64 14.08 -2.47
N GLY A 67 -17.18 12.87 -2.30
CA GLY A 67 -18.30 12.36 -3.07
C GLY A 67 -17.82 11.74 -4.38
N ALA A 68 -17.29 10.51 -4.31
CA ALA A 68 -17.11 9.72 -5.52
C ALA A 68 -18.49 9.38 -6.09
N ASP A 69 -18.96 10.19 -7.04
CA ASP A 69 -20.28 10.11 -7.69
C ASP A 69 -20.56 8.75 -8.36
N ASN A 70 -19.55 7.87 -8.45
CA ASN A 70 -19.68 6.53 -9.02
C ASN A 70 -18.91 5.47 -8.23
N LEU A 71 -19.16 5.39 -6.91
CA LEU A 71 -18.58 4.37 -6.02
C LEU A 71 -18.74 2.94 -6.56
N SER A 72 -19.84 2.62 -7.23
CA SER A 72 -20.08 1.29 -7.82
C SER A 72 -19.09 0.95 -8.93
N ALA A 73 -18.71 1.90 -9.78
CA ALA A 73 -17.69 1.69 -10.80
C ALA A 73 -16.27 1.62 -10.21
N LEU A 74 -16.06 2.19 -9.02
CA LEU A 74 -14.76 2.19 -8.35
C LEU A 74 -14.48 0.88 -7.60
N VAL A 75 -15.52 0.14 -7.21
CA VAL A 75 -15.38 -1.13 -6.47
C VAL A 75 -14.47 -2.14 -7.20
N PRO A 76 -14.65 -2.44 -8.51
CA PRO A 76 -13.75 -3.35 -9.23
C PRO A 76 -12.31 -2.86 -9.26
N GLU A 77 -12.08 -1.56 -9.43
CA GLU A 77 -10.73 -0.99 -9.49
C GLU A 77 -10.00 -1.09 -8.15
N ILE A 78 -10.70 -0.76 -7.04
CA ILE A 78 -10.16 -0.91 -5.69
C ILE A 78 -9.96 -2.39 -5.35
N THR A 79 -10.85 -3.27 -5.80
CA THR A 79 -10.68 -4.72 -5.59
C THR A 79 -9.41 -5.21 -6.27
N ALA A 80 -9.21 -4.87 -7.55
CA ALA A 80 -8.00 -5.20 -8.31
C ALA A 80 -6.73 -4.58 -7.69
N LEU A 81 -6.85 -3.37 -7.12
CA LEU A 81 -5.76 -2.77 -6.33
C LEU A 81 -5.44 -3.62 -5.09
N GLY A 82 -6.45 -4.09 -4.37
CA GLY A 82 -6.32 -5.02 -3.24
C GLY A 82 -5.61 -6.32 -3.63
N GLU A 83 -5.95 -6.90 -4.79
CA GLU A 83 -5.27 -8.10 -5.28
C GLU A 83 -3.75 -7.87 -5.45
N ARG A 84 -3.34 -6.71 -5.99
CA ARG A 84 -1.92 -6.35 -6.10
C ARG A 84 -1.26 -6.19 -4.73
N HIS A 85 -2.00 -5.72 -3.73
CA HIS A 85 -1.48 -5.58 -2.36
C HIS A 85 -1.25 -6.91 -1.65
N ALA A 86 -1.80 -8.03 -2.15
CA ALA A 86 -1.48 -9.36 -1.65
C ALA A 86 0.00 -9.73 -1.87
N ALA A 87 0.67 -9.12 -2.86
CA ALA A 87 2.08 -9.34 -3.13
C ALA A 87 3.00 -8.69 -2.07
N TYR A 88 2.53 -7.66 -1.37
CA TYR A 88 3.32 -6.93 -0.37
C TYR A 88 3.24 -7.54 1.04
N GLY A 89 2.56 -8.67 1.22
CA GLY A 89 2.43 -9.31 2.53
C GLY A 89 1.53 -8.55 3.52
N VAL A 90 0.72 -7.61 3.04
CA VAL A 90 -0.21 -6.86 3.89
C VAL A 90 -1.27 -7.80 4.49
N SER A 91 -1.54 -7.64 5.78
CA SER A 91 -2.54 -8.40 6.54
C SER A 91 -3.73 -7.51 6.93
N GLU A 92 -4.83 -8.12 7.34
CA GLU A 92 -6.01 -7.40 7.86
C GLU A 92 -5.67 -6.52 9.07
N ALA A 93 -4.73 -6.96 9.90
CA ALA A 93 -4.27 -6.20 11.08
C ALA A 93 -3.61 -4.87 10.69
N HIS A 94 -2.93 -4.78 9.54
CA HIS A 94 -2.31 -3.54 9.08
C HIS A 94 -3.35 -2.47 8.75
N TRP A 95 -4.52 -2.87 8.24
CA TRP A 95 -5.62 -1.94 7.95
C TRP A 95 -6.25 -1.40 9.24
N GLN A 96 -6.29 -2.17 10.32
CA GLN A 96 -6.77 -1.64 11.61
C GLN A 96 -5.82 -0.56 12.15
N VAL A 97 -4.51 -0.79 12.05
CA VAL A 97 -3.50 0.20 12.44
C VAL A 97 -3.59 1.46 11.60
N LEU A 98 -3.68 1.32 10.27
CA LEU A 98 -3.77 2.47 9.37
C LEU A 98 -5.04 3.31 9.63
N GLY A 99 -6.17 2.68 9.97
CA GLY A 99 -7.39 3.38 10.34
C GLY A 99 -7.25 4.19 11.64
N LYS A 100 -6.57 3.63 12.64
CA LYS A 100 -6.25 4.34 13.87
C LYS A 100 -5.28 5.51 13.61
N ALA A 101 -4.24 5.29 12.81
CA ALA A 101 -3.30 6.32 12.40
C ALA A 101 -4.00 7.48 11.68
N LEU A 102 -4.94 7.17 10.78
CA LEU A 102 -5.76 8.18 10.10
C LEU A 102 -6.52 9.07 11.08
N HIS A 103 -7.15 8.50 12.11
CA HIS A 103 -7.85 9.31 13.11
C HIS A 103 -6.88 10.18 13.93
N LEU A 104 -5.70 9.66 14.31
CA LEU A 104 -4.66 10.46 14.98
C LEU A 104 -4.21 11.63 14.09
N THR A 105 -3.97 11.39 12.81
CA THR A 105 -3.62 12.43 11.83
C THR A 105 -4.70 13.49 11.70
N LEU A 106 -5.97 13.09 11.59
CA LEU A 106 -7.09 14.03 11.47
C LEU A 106 -7.25 14.88 12.73
N MET A 107 -7.10 14.28 13.92
CA MET A 107 -7.12 15.02 15.19
C MET A 107 -6.03 16.08 15.25
N GLU A 108 -4.81 15.72 14.86
CA GLU A 108 -3.67 16.64 14.91
C GLU A 108 -3.80 17.79 13.91
N VAL A 109 -4.19 17.48 12.66
CA VAL A 109 -4.23 18.48 11.59
C VAL A 109 -5.44 19.40 11.71
N LEU A 110 -6.60 18.87 12.12
CA LEU A 110 -7.83 19.66 12.19
C LEU A 110 -8.01 20.34 13.56
N GLY A 111 -7.37 19.83 14.61
CA GLY A 111 -7.51 20.35 15.98
C GLY A 111 -8.98 20.49 16.39
N GLY A 112 -9.40 21.70 16.74
CA GLY A 112 -10.79 22.00 17.14
C GLY A 112 -11.85 21.76 16.04
N ALA A 113 -11.44 21.62 14.77
CA ALA A 113 -12.35 21.26 13.67
C ALA A 113 -12.59 19.75 13.55
N TYR A 114 -11.86 18.91 14.31
CA TYR A 114 -12.12 17.48 14.39
C TYR A 114 -13.33 17.22 15.31
N THR A 115 -14.53 17.26 14.73
CA THR A 115 -15.77 16.96 15.43
C THR A 115 -16.15 15.48 15.31
N GLN A 116 -17.11 15.03 16.13
CA GLN A 116 -17.66 13.67 16.04
C GLN A 116 -18.21 13.34 14.64
N ASP A 117 -18.82 14.31 13.96
CA ASP A 117 -19.31 14.13 12.59
C ASP A 117 -18.16 13.87 11.61
N VAL A 118 -17.02 14.57 11.79
CA VAL A 118 -15.82 14.36 10.97
C VAL A 118 -15.24 12.97 11.24
N GLU A 119 -15.09 12.59 12.51
CA GLU A 119 -14.61 11.26 12.93
C GLU A 119 -15.45 10.15 12.29
N VAL A 120 -16.77 10.21 12.47
CA VAL A 120 -17.70 9.18 11.98
C VAL A 120 -17.64 9.09 10.46
N ALA A 121 -17.68 10.22 9.75
CA ALA A 121 -17.69 10.25 8.30
C ALA A 121 -16.39 9.72 7.69
N TRP A 122 -15.24 10.18 8.18
CA TRP A 122 -13.94 9.66 7.73
C TRP A 122 -13.78 8.18 8.06
N GLY A 123 -14.23 7.74 9.24
CA GLY A 123 -14.22 6.34 9.62
C GLY A 123 -15.08 5.47 8.70
N MET A 124 -16.25 5.96 8.28
CA MET A 124 -17.11 5.26 7.32
C MET A 124 -16.45 5.12 5.95
N VAL A 125 -15.89 6.20 5.42
CA VAL A 125 -15.20 6.19 4.12
C VAL A 125 -13.98 5.28 4.16
N TYR A 126 -13.17 5.37 5.22
CA TYR A 126 -12.02 4.50 5.41
C TYR A 126 -12.43 3.02 5.45
N ARG A 127 -13.43 2.67 6.26
CA ARG A 127 -13.94 1.29 6.34
C ARG A 127 -14.46 0.79 5.00
N PHE A 128 -15.17 1.62 4.26
CA PHE A 128 -15.67 1.26 2.93
C PHE A 128 -14.51 0.89 1.98
N VAL A 129 -13.53 1.78 1.83
CA VAL A 129 -12.39 1.56 0.92
C VAL A 129 -11.53 0.38 1.38
N SER A 130 -11.20 0.32 2.67
CA SER A 130 -10.34 -0.75 3.22
C SER A 130 -11.00 -2.13 3.15
N ASN A 131 -12.33 -2.24 3.27
CA ASN A 131 -13.03 -3.51 3.11
C ASN A 131 -12.94 -4.04 1.67
N ILE A 132 -13.06 -3.16 0.67
CA ILE A 132 -12.94 -3.56 -0.75
C ILE A 132 -11.51 -4.02 -1.05
N MET A 133 -10.50 -3.30 -0.53
CA MET A 133 -9.09 -3.71 -0.63
C MET A 133 -8.89 -5.11 -0.02
N GLN A 134 -9.35 -5.32 1.21
CA GLN A 134 -9.22 -6.59 1.92
C GLN A 134 -9.92 -7.74 1.18
N GLU A 135 -11.07 -7.48 0.55
CA GLU A 135 -11.75 -8.47 -0.28
C GLU A 135 -10.88 -8.91 -1.47
N GLY A 136 -10.23 -7.96 -2.17
CA GLY A 136 -9.26 -8.29 -3.21
C GLY A 136 -8.08 -9.15 -2.70
N LEU A 137 -7.54 -8.84 -1.52
CA LEU A 137 -6.50 -9.68 -0.89
C LEU A 137 -7.02 -11.10 -0.62
N ARG A 138 -8.24 -11.23 -0.08
CA ARG A 138 -8.87 -12.51 0.22
C ARG A 138 -9.09 -13.34 -1.03
N GLN A 139 -9.48 -12.74 -2.14
CA GLN A 139 -9.64 -13.43 -3.43
C GLN A 139 -8.33 -14.04 -3.92
N VAL A 140 -7.21 -13.33 -3.82
CA VAL A 140 -5.88 -13.89 -4.16
C VAL A 140 -5.54 -15.08 -3.27
N ARG A 141 -5.80 -14.99 -1.96
CA ARG A 141 -5.55 -16.11 -1.03
C ARG A 141 -6.37 -17.34 -1.39
N VAL A 142 -7.67 -17.17 -1.65
CA VAL A 142 -8.56 -18.27 -2.05
C VAL A 142 -8.10 -18.88 -3.38
N ARG A 143 -7.76 -18.07 -4.39
CA ARG A 143 -7.26 -18.56 -5.69
C ARG A 143 -5.97 -19.38 -5.52
N ARG A 144 -5.04 -18.93 -4.66
CA ARG A 144 -3.82 -19.67 -4.33
C ARG A 144 -4.10 -21.00 -3.61
N GLN A 145 -5.06 -21.01 -2.69
CA GLN A 145 -5.46 -22.22 -1.95
C GLN A 145 -6.12 -23.26 -2.86
N CYS A 146 -7.03 -22.85 -3.76
CA CYS A 146 -7.67 -23.75 -4.72
C CYS A 146 -6.67 -24.30 -5.76
N ALA A 147 -5.71 -23.48 -6.21
CA ALA A 147 -4.63 -23.93 -7.08
C ALA A 147 -3.65 -24.90 -6.38
N GLY A 148 -3.65 -24.94 -5.05
CA GLY A 148 -2.84 -25.83 -4.22
C GLY A 148 -3.57 -27.04 -3.63
N GLY A 149 -4.77 -27.40 -4.13
CA GLY A 149 -5.55 -28.57 -3.68
C GLY A 149 -4.90 -29.93 -4.01
N PRO A 150 -5.29 -31.03 -3.33
CA PRO A 150 -4.48 -32.25 -3.23
C PRO A 150 -4.46 -33.07 -4.53
N GLY A 151 -3.47 -32.78 -5.36
CA GLY A 151 -3.10 -33.56 -6.56
C GLY A 151 -1.65 -33.40 -6.99
N GLY A 152 -0.82 -32.65 -6.25
CA GLY A 152 0.61 -32.50 -6.52
C GLY A 152 1.44 -33.51 -5.74
N GLY A 153 1.34 -34.79 -6.08
CA GLY A 153 2.16 -35.85 -5.50
C GLY A 153 3.04 -36.52 -6.55
N ALA A 154 4.32 -36.14 -6.62
CA ALA A 154 5.46 -37.04 -6.82
C ALA A 154 6.77 -36.23 -6.86
N GLY A 155 7.60 -36.35 -5.82
CA GLY A 155 9.00 -35.92 -5.89
C GLY A 155 9.68 -35.61 -4.55
N GLY A 156 10.13 -36.65 -3.84
CA GLY A 156 11.06 -36.57 -2.69
C GLY A 156 10.37 -36.14 -1.39
N LEU A 157 10.52 -36.82 -0.27
CA LEU A 157 11.79 -37.16 0.36
C LEU A 157 11.64 -38.47 1.15
N VAL A 158 12.41 -39.47 0.77
CA VAL A 158 12.82 -40.53 1.69
C VAL A 158 13.79 -39.88 2.69
N GLN A 159 13.43 -39.89 3.97
CA GLN A 159 14.38 -39.59 5.04
C GLN A 159 15.16 -40.87 5.30
N ASP A 160 16.41 -40.90 4.87
CA ASP A 160 17.41 -41.81 5.41
C ASP A 160 18.73 -41.03 5.57
N GLN A 161 19.30 -41.11 6.76
CA GLN A 161 20.64 -40.67 7.14
C GLN A 161 21.12 -41.74 8.15
N PRO A 162 22.43 -42.04 8.30
CA PRO A 162 23.59 -41.24 7.86
C PRO A 162 24.81 -42.06 7.36
N ALA A 163 25.83 -41.39 6.80
CA ALA A 163 27.25 -41.75 7.00
C ALA A 163 28.18 -40.68 6.38
N ALA A 164 29.16 -40.26 7.17
CA ALA A 164 30.25 -39.38 6.79
C ALA A 164 31.23 -40.03 5.81
N VAL A 165 31.86 -39.23 4.93
CA VAL A 165 33.30 -39.32 4.65
C VAL A 165 33.85 -37.95 4.22
N ASP A 166 35.00 -37.67 4.82
CA ASP A 166 35.95 -36.57 4.62
C ASP A 166 36.66 -36.65 3.25
N ALA A 167 37.06 -35.51 2.68
CA ALA A 167 38.39 -35.27 2.11
C ALA A 167 38.43 -34.05 1.16
N SER A 168 39.31 -33.13 1.55
CA SER A 168 39.81 -31.94 0.86
C SER A 168 40.40 -32.18 -0.54
N THR A 169 40.35 -31.16 -1.41
CA THR A 169 41.52 -30.78 -2.24
C THR A 169 41.43 -29.34 -2.75
N ASP A 170 42.59 -28.69 -2.69
CA ASP A 170 42.93 -27.31 -2.99
C ASP A 170 42.77 -26.89 -4.46
N GLY A 171 42.64 -25.56 -4.65
CA GLY A 171 43.67 -24.84 -5.43
C GLY A 171 43.23 -24.02 -6.64
N ALA A 172 43.31 -22.69 -6.49
CA ALA A 172 43.75 -21.67 -7.47
C ALA A 172 42.88 -21.44 -8.75
N ASP A 173 42.74 -20.27 -9.35
CA ASP A 173 43.34 -18.95 -9.21
C ASP A 173 42.54 -17.91 -10.04
N ALA A 174 42.77 -16.63 -9.74
CA ALA A 174 42.80 -15.46 -10.63
C ALA A 174 41.54 -14.84 -11.30
N ALA A 175 41.35 -13.54 -10.97
CA ALA A 175 41.15 -12.38 -11.86
C ALA A 175 39.81 -12.24 -12.63
N SER A 176 39.26 -11.07 -12.94
CA SER A 176 39.34 -9.65 -12.52
C SER A 176 38.29 -8.94 -13.41
N ASP A 177 37.61 -7.94 -12.85
CA ASP A 177 36.97 -6.78 -13.50
C ASP A 177 36.16 -6.92 -14.81
N THR A 178 34.89 -6.50 -14.75
CA THR A 178 34.34 -5.49 -15.68
C THR A 178 33.07 -4.84 -15.11
N ASP A 179 33.09 -3.51 -15.07
CA ASP A 179 31.95 -2.60 -14.91
C ASP A 179 30.92 -2.76 -16.05
N GLY A 180 29.64 -2.44 -15.79
CA GLY A 180 28.66 -2.31 -16.87
C GLY A 180 27.18 -2.23 -16.46
N ASP A 181 26.80 -1.06 -15.96
CA ASP A 181 25.51 -0.36 -16.11
C ASP A 181 24.37 -1.03 -16.92
N ALA A 182 23.16 -1.10 -16.33
CA ALA A 182 21.90 -0.76 -17.04
C ALA A 182 20.70 -0.79 -16.07
N ALA A 183 20.51 0.33 -15.39
CA ALA A 183 19.21 0.71 -14.87
C ALA A 183 18.26 1.03 -16.03
N SER A 184 17.27 0.18 -16.32
CA SER A 184 16.10 0.59 -17.11
C SER A 184 14.99 -0.46 -17.02
N GLN A 185 13.94 -0.15 -16.26
CA GLN A 185 12.51 -0.45 -16.54
C GLN A 185 11.67 -0.34 -15.27
N ALA A 186 11.37 0.90 -14.87
CA ALA A 186 10.27 1.20 -13.97
C ALA A 186 9.71 2.59 -14.30
N SER A 187 9.11 2.74 -15.49
CA SER A 187 8.41 3.98 -15.84
C SER A 187 7.34 3.73 -16.89
N THR A 188 6.24 3.07 -16.50
CA THR A 188 4.99 3.07 -17.28
C THR A 188 3.78 2.65 -16.42
N ALA A 189 3.37 3.46 -15.43
CA ALA A 189 2.06 3.25 -14.80
C ALA A 189 1.43 4.50 -14.14
N VAL A 190 2.05 5.68 -14.19
CA VAL A 190 1.48 6.91 -13.61
C VAL A 190 1.57 8.05 -14.63
N THR A 191 1.00 7.85 -15.82
CA THR A 191 0.71 8.92 -16.78
C THR A 191 -0.58 8.66 -17.56
N ALA A 192 -1.59 8.03 -16.93
CA ALA A 192 -2.88 7.77 -17.57
C ALA A 192 -4.08 8.52 -16.91
N ALA A 193 -3.84 9.39 -15.93
CA ALA A 193 -4.90 10.14 -15.25
C ALA A 193 -4.77 11.68 -15.34
N THR A 194 -3.84 12.21 -16.17
CA THR A 194 -3.68 13.67 -16.38
C THR A 194 -3.75 14.05 -17.86
N ALA A 195 -4.59 13.37 -18.65
CA ALA A 195 -4.81 13.70 -20.05
C ALA A 195 -6.27 13.47 -20.47
N ALA A 196 -7.20 14.17 -19.83
CA ALA A 196 -8.58 14.33 -20.33
C ALA A 196 -9.17 15.70 -19.94
N GLY A 197 -8.35 16.75 -20.01
CA GLY A 197 -8.74 18.10 -19.60
C GLY A 197 -8.07 19.21 -20.40
N ALA A 198 -8.17 19.18 -21.73
CA ALA A 198 -7.96 20.36 -22.57
C ALA A 198 -8.45 20.12 -24.00
N ARG A 199 -9.65 20.60 -24.32
CA ARG A 199 -10.03 21.10 -25.66
C ARG A 199 -11.40 21.80 -25.61
N GLY A 200 -11.39 23.07 -25.22
CA GLY A 200 -12.07 24.10 -26.03
C GLY A 200 -11.09 24.59 -27.12
N PRO A 201 -11.45 25.48 -28.07
CA PRO A 201 -12.46 26.54 -27.94
C PRO A 201 -13.34 26.74 -29.21
N GLY A 202 -14.26 27.72 -29.17
CA GLY A 202 -14.89 28.30 -30.37
C GLY A 202 -16.37 28.58 -30.21
#